data_AF-A0A372EFD5-F1
#
_entry.id   AF-A0A372EFD5-F1
#
_cell.length_a   1.000
_cell.length_b   1.000
_cell.length_c   1.000
_cell.angle_alpha   90.00
_cell.angle_beta   90.00
_cell.angle_gamma   90.00
#
_symmetry.space_group_name_H-M   'P 1'
#
loop_
_entity.id
_entity.type
_entity.pdbx_description
1 polymer ?
#
loop_
_entity_poly.entity_id
_entity_poly.type
_entity_poly.pdbx_seq_one_letter_code
_entity_poly.pdbx_strand_id
1 'polypeptide(L)'
;MGSSRGNTFWVSASATPSADPFDLLVANIQALRAKGGWSTRALAQQAHVSRSSVVDLEAGHAKLSLRIVDKLARALDVKTGSLLGKRPLARDEADGLIEEVLAQNLIAARKRLMLTQDALSQQSGVSRALIADIERQARNPSLQTLAKLAASLELSLEALLSK
;
A
#
# COMPACT_ATOMS: atom_id res chain seq x y z
N MET A 1 -44.93 32.33 -19.36
CA MET A 1 -44.36 31.72 -18.15
C MET A 1 -43.68 30.43 -18.58
N GLY A 2 -42.37 30.23 -18.46
CA GLY A 2 -41.51 30.52 -17.32
C GLY A 2 -41.00 29.16 -16.82
N SER A 3 -39.69 28.96 -16.97
CA SER A 3 -38.96 27.69 -17.01
C SER A 3 -38.94 26.84 -15.73
N SER A 4 -38.34 25.64 -15.90
CA SER A 4 -37.50 24.91 -14.92
C SER A 4 -38.20 23.91 -13.99
N ARG A 5 -38.14 22.62 -14.40
CA ARG A 5 -38.01 21.51 -13.45
C ARG A 5 -36.52 21.23 -13.29
N GLY A 6 -35.96 21.65 -12.16
CA GLY A 6 -34.59 21.36 -11.78
C GLY A 6 -34.43 19.88 -11.43
N ASN A 7 -33.63 19.17 -12.21
CA ASN A 7 -33.03 17.91 -11.76
C ASN A 7 -31.86 18.27 -10.84
N THR A 8 -32.06 18.16 -9.53
CA THR A 8 -30.99 18.22 -8.55
C THR A 8 -30.29 16.86 -8.52
N PHE A 9 -29.27 16.68 -9.37
CA PHE A 9 -28.29 15.62 -9.15
C PHE A 9 -27.45 16.03 -7.94
N TRP A 10 -27.65 15.34 -6.81
CA TRP A 10 -26.67 15.32 -5.75
C TRP A 10 -25.43 14.58 -6.26
N VAL A 11 -24.40 15.34 -6.62
CA VAL A 11 -23.03 14.81 -6.69
C VAL A 11 -22.57 14.66 -5.25
N SER A 12 -22.77 13.46 -4.69
CA SER A 12 -22.22 13.12 -3.39
C SER A 12 -20.70 13.22 -3.44
N ALA A 13 -20.16 14.09 -2.59
CA ALA A 13 -18.80 14.13 -2.08
C ALA A 13 -17.71 13.81 -3.12
N SER A 14 -17.17 14.86 -3.74
CA SER A 14 -15.78 14.86 -4.17
C SER A 14 -14.91 14.55 -2.95
N ALA A 15 -14.58 13.27 -2.75
CA ALA A 15 -13.34 12.92 -2.09
C ALA A 15 -12.26 13.72 -2.82
N THR A 16 -11.60 14.60 -2.09
CA THR A 16 -10.34 15.20 -2.55
C THR A 16 -9.48 14.09 -3.16
N PRO A 17 -8.68 14.34 -4.21
CA PRO A 17 -7.68 13.37 -4.61
C PRO A 17 -6.68 13.32 -3.46
N SER A 18 -6.91 12.45 -2.48
CA SER A 18 -5.84 11.91 -1.67
C SER A 18 -4.87 11.34 -2.69
N ALA A 19 -3.67 11.92 -2.79
CA ALA A 19 -2.64 11.45 -3.71
C ALA A 19 -2.62 9.92 -3.68
N ASP A 20 -2.68 9.30 -4.87
CA ASP A 20 -2.70 7.85 -4.98
C ASP A 20 -1.55 7.29 -4.13
N PRO A 21 -1.78 6.33 -3.22
CA PRO A 21 -0.70 5.70 -2.45
C PRO A 21 0.47 5.24 -3.33
N PHE A 22 0.22 4.87 -4.59
CA PHE A 22 1.27 4.53 -5.55
C PHE A 22 2.09 5.75 -5.98
N ASP A 23 1.47 6.90 -6.22
CA ASP A 23 2.17 8.15 -6.53
C ASP A 23 3.02 8.60 -5.33
N LEU A 24 2.48 8.46 -4.11
CA LEU A 24 3.22 8.73 -2.88
C LEU A 24 4.44 7.82 -2.74
N LEU A 25 4.30 6.52 -3.03
CA LEU A 25 5.41 5.57 -3.01
C LEU A 25 6.54 5.99 -3.96
N VAL A 26 6.19 6.36 -5.20
CA VAL A 26 7.17 6.79 -6.20
C VAL A 26 7.88 8.07 -5.75
N ALA A 27 7.10 9.09 -5.35
CA ALA A 27 7.65 10.36 -4.89
C ALA A 27 8.57 10.20 -3.67
N ASN A 28 8.16 9.38 -2.71
CA ASN A 28 8.95 9.11 -1.49
C ASN A 28 10.26 8.39 -1.82
N ILE A 29 10.24 7.38 -2.69
CA ILE A 29 11.45 6.67 -3.12
C ILE A 29 12.41 7.64 -3.82
N GLN A 30 11.92 8.47 -4.75
CA GLN A 30 12.74 9.45 -5.45
C GLN A 30 13.35 10.48 -4.48
N ALA A 31 12.56 11.01 -3.55
CA ALA A 31 13.01 12.00 -2.58
C ALA A 31 14.07 11.43 -1.62
N LEU A 32 13.86 10.21 -1.10
CA LEU A 32 14.83 9.56 -0.20
C LEU A 32 16.13 9.23 -0.93
N ARG A 33 16.05 8.79 -2.18
CA ARG A 33 17.23 8.55 -3.02
C ARG A 33 18.04 9.83 -3.24
N ALA A 34 17.38 10.91 -3.64
CA ALA A 34 18.04 12.20 -3.85
C ALA A 34 18.70 12.70 -2.56
N LYS A 35 18.00 12.61 -1.43
CA LYS A 35 18.53 13.01 -0.12
C LYS A 35 19.75 12.20 0.31
N GLY A 36 19.77 10.89 0.02
CA GLY A 36 20.89 10.01 0.35
C GLY A 36 21.97 9.88 -0.73
N GLY A 37 21.87 10.61 -1.85
CA GLY A 37 22.82 10.52 -2.97
C GLY A 37 22.79 9.18 -3.72
N TRP A 38 21.68 8.45 -3.67
CA TRP A 38 21.56 7.12 -4.27
C TRP A 38 21.23 7.18 -5.77
N SER A 39 22.08 6.55 -6.61
CA SER A 39 21.71 6.25 -7.99
C SER A 39 20.70 5.08 -8.06
N THR A 40 19.96 4.92 -9.18
CA THR A 40 18.95 3.83 -9.32
C THR A 40 19.59 2.46 -9.18
N ARG A 41 20.79 2.32 -9.75
CA ARG A 41 21.60 1.11 -9.62
C ARG A 41 22.03 0.86 -8.17
N ALA A 42 22.51 1.90 -7.46
CA ALA A 42 22.97 1.75 -6.09
C ALA A 42 21.85 1.30 -5.15
N LEU A 43 20.65 1.91 -5.26
CA LEU A 43 19.51 1.49 -4.46
C LEU A 43 19.10 0.05 -4.78
N ALA A 44 19.00 -0.30 -6.06
CA ALA A 44 18.57 -1.64 -6.45
C ALA A 44 19.55 -2.71 -5.91
N GLN A 45 20.86 -2.42 -5.99
CA GLN A 45 21.91 -3.27 -5.45
C GLN A 45 21.78 -3.42 -3.92
N GLN A 46 21.63 -2.31 -3.19
CA GLN A 46 21.47 -2.33 -1.73
C GLN A 46 20.21 -3.07 -1.28
N ALA A 47 19.10 -2.90 -2.00
CA ALA A 47 17.84 -3.56 -1.72
C ALA A 47 17.80 -5.02 -2.21
N HIS A 48 18.84 -5.50 -2.90
CA HIS A 48 18.86 -6.81 -3.55
C HIS A 48 17.62 -7.04 -4.43
N VAL A 49 17.33 -6.05 -5.30
CA VAL A 49 16.28 -6.11 -6.33
C VAL A 49 16.87 -5.74 -7.70
N SER A 50 16.17 -6.10 -8.77
CA SER A 50 16.65 -5.74 -10.11
C SER A 50 16.57 -4.23 -10.33
N ARG A 51 17.54 -3.67 -11.07
CA ARG A 51 17.50 -2.25 -11.47
C ARG A 51 16.21 -1.93 -12.23
N SER A 52 15.79 -2.82 -13.14
CA SER A 52 14.55 -2.66 -13.91
C SER A 52 13.34 -2.52 -13.00
N SER A 53 13.26 -3.29 -11.91
CA SER A 53 12.16 -3.16 -10.93
C SER A 53 12.07 -1.76 -10.31
N VAL A 54 13.21 -1.10 -10.07
CA VAL A 54 13.23 0.28 -9.52
C VAL A 54 12.85 1.29 -10.60
N VAL A 55 13.31 1.10 -11.85
CA VAL A 55 12.94 1.96 -12.98
C VAL A 55 11.44 1.86 -13.28
N ASP A 56 10.91 0.64 -13.36
CA ASP A 56 9.49 0.39 -13.64
C ASP A 56 8.59 0.91 -12.51
N LEU A 57 9.08 0.86 -11.27
CA LEU A 57 8.45 1.50 -10.12
C LEU A 57 8.42 3.02 -10.31
N GLU A 58 9.56 3.64 -10.59
CA GLU A 58 9.68 5.09 -10.75
C GLU A 58 8.87 5.62 -11.95
N ALA A 59 8.61 4.77 -12.94
CA ALA A 59 7.73 5.07 -14.07
C ALA A 59 6.23 4.87 -13.77
N GLY A 60 5.85 4.37 -12.59
CA GLY A 60 4.45 4.19 -12.16
C GLY A 60 3.74 2.97 -12.77
N HIS A 61 4.45 2.07 -13.44
CA HIS A 61 3.86 0.97 -14.20
C HIS A 61 3.96 -0.41 -13.50
N ALA A 62 4.67 -0.50 -12.37
CA ALA A 62 5.01 -1.79 -11.80
C ALA A 62 3.86 -2.45 -11.00
N LYS A 63 3.55 -3.72 -11.33
CA LYS A 63 2.86 -4.63 -10.41
C LYS A 63 3.81 -5.00 -9.28
N LEU A 64 3.84 -4.18 -8.24
CA LEU A 64 4.76 -4.35 -7.11
C LEU A 64 4.23 -5.40 -6.13
N SER A 65 5.14 -6.27 -5.69
CA SER A 65 4.89 -7.15 -4.54
C SER A 65 5.31 -6.46 -3.25
N LEU A 66 4.64 -6.76 -2.15
CA LEU A 66 4.95 -6.21 -0.83
C LEU A 66 6.43 -6.41 -0.46
N ARG A 67 6.98 -7.58 -0.76
CA ARG A 67 8.41 -7.89 -0.51
C ARG A 67 9.38 -6.95 -1.22
N ILE A 68 9.08 -6.51 -2.45
CA ILE A 68 9.96 -5.55 -3.16
C ILE A 68 9.93 -4.20 -2.44
N VAL A 69 8.75 -3.76 -2.03
CA VAL A 69 8.57 -2.48 -1.31
C VAL A 69 9.28 -2.53 0.04
N ASP A 70 9.17 -3.63 0.78
CA ASP A 70 9.87 -3.81 2.05
C ASP A 70 11.39 -3.82 1.89
N LYS A 71 11.92 -4.49 0.86
CA LYS A 71 13.35 -4.47 0.54
C LYS A 71 13.86 -3.05 0.27
N LEU A 72 13.10 -2.26 -0.50
CA LEU A 72 13.43 -0.87 -0.79
C LEU A 72 13.35 0.00 0.48
N ALA A 73 12.32 -0.19 1.31
CA ALA A 73 12.16 0.51 2.58
C ALA A 73 13.34 0.25 3.52
N ARG A 74 13.77 -1.03 3.63
CA ARG A 74 14.94 -1.42 4.42
C ARG A 74 16.23 -0.80 3.90
N ALA A 75 16.44 -0.80 2.59
CA ALA A 75 17.62 -0.18 1.99
C ALA A 75 17.68 1.35 2.19
N LEU A 76 16.52 2.00 2.30
CA LEU A 76 16.36 3.43 2.55
C LEU A 76 16.25 3.78 4.04
N ASP A 77 16.35 2.79 4.94
CA ASP A 77 16.24 2.93 6.39
C ASP A 77 14.92 3.57 6.87
N VAL A 78 13.81 3.18 6.25
CA VAL A 78 12.45 3.67 6.58
C VAL A 78 11.46 2.53 6.84
N LYS A 79 10.38 2.86 7.53
CA LYS A 79 9.22 1.97 7.74
C LYS A 79 8.49 1.75 6.42
N THR A 80 8.14 0.49 6.13
CA THR A 80 7.55 0.10 4.86
C THR A 80 6.19 0.76 4.61
N GLY A 81 5.29 0.80 5.59
CA GLY A 81 4.00 1.48 5.46
C GLY A 81 4.12 2.99 5.22
N SER A 82 5.11 3.65 5.83
CA SER A 82 5.31 5.11 5.71
C SER A 82 5.70 5.57 4.29
N LEU A 83 6.23 4.66 3.45
CA LEU A 83 6.47 4.95 2.04
C LEU A 83 5.17 5.20 1.25
N LEU A 84 4.05 4.65 1.71
CA LEU A 84 2.73 4.82 1.09
C LEU A 84 1.94 5.97 1.74
N GLY A 85 2.59 6.72 2.63
CA GLY A 85 2.03 7.84 3.38
C GLY A 85 2.60 9.19 2.96
N LYS A 86 2.15 10.24 3.65
CA LYS A 86 2.60 11.63 3.37
C LYS A 86 4.04 11.90 3.78
N ARG A 87 4.59 11.09 4.69
CA ARG A 87 5.94 11.31 5.23
C ARG A 87 6.59 9.98 5.59
N PRO A 88 7.71 9.61 4.94
CA PRO A 88 8.52 8.48 5.36
C PRO A 88 9.05 8.67 6.78
N LEU A 89 8.96 7.62 7.57
CA LEU A 89 9.43 7.55 8.95
C LEU A 89 10.66 6.65 9.01
N ALA A 90 11.65 7.05 9.79
CA ALA A 90 12.83 6.23 10.04
C ALA A 90 12.42 4.88 10.62
N ARG A 91 13.13 3.83 10.20
CA ARG A 91 13.00 2.50 10.78
C ARG A 91 13.54 2.51 12.21
N ASP A 92 12.99 1.66 13.06
CA ASP A 92 13.51 1.40 14.40
C ASP A 92 13.80 -0.10 14.62
N GLU A 93 14.58 -0.41 15.67
CA GLU A 93 14.99 -1.77 16.03
C GLU A 93 13.81 -2.71 16.33
N ALA A 94 12.61 -2.18 16.59
CA ALA A 94 11.42 -2.96 16.92
C ALA A 94 10.55 -3.29 15.69
N ASP A 95 10.96 -2.88 14.49
CA ASP A 95 10.24 -3.14 13.25
C ASP A 95 10.32 -4.62 12.85
N GLY A 96 9.20 -5.33 13.00
CA GLY A 96 9.06 -6.75 12.68
C GLY A 96 9.07 -7.07 11.19
N LEU A 97 8.72 -8.32 10.86
CA LEU A 97 8.53 -8.76 9.47
C LEU A 97 7.27 -8.12 8.89
N ILE A 98 7.36 -7.61 7.65
CA ILE A 98 6.24 -6.91 7.03
C ILE A 98 5.02 -7.81 6.82
N GLU A 99 5.25 -9.11 6.56
CA GLU A 99 4.19 -10.10 6.44
C GLU A 99 3.45 -10.31 7.78
N GLU A 100 4.13 -10.17 8.92
CA GLU A 100 3.52 -10.23 10.26
C GLU A 100 2.65 -9.01 10.54
N VAL A 101 3.19 -7.80 10.29
CA VAL A 101 2.45 -6.54 10.44
C VAL A 101 1.17 -6.57 9.59
N LEU A 102 1.30 -6.96 8.32
CA LEU A 102 0.16 -7.09 7.42
C LEU A 102 -0.88 -8.10 7.96
N ALA A 103 -0.45 -9.30 8.36
CA ALA A 103 -1.36 -10.34 8.83
C ALA A 103 -2.13 -9.89 10.08
N GLN A 104 -1.43 -9.32 11.07
CA GLN A 104 -2.04 -8.82 12.30
C GLN A 104 -3.05 -7.71 12.02
N ASN A 105 -2.67 -6.72 11.21
CA ASN A 105 -3.52 -5.58 10.87
C ASN A 105 -4.74 -6.03 10.06
N LEU A 106 -4.57 -6.95 9.10
CA LEU A 106 -5.66 -7.49 8.30
C LEU A 106 -6.68 -8.22 9.19
N ILE A 107 -6.22 -9.08 10.10
CA ILE A 107 -7.08 -9.81 11.04
C ILE A 107 -7.81 -8.83 11.97
N ALA A 108 -7.08 -7.86 12.53
CA ALA A 108 -7.64 -6.88 13.46
C ALA A 108 -8.71 -6.02 12.79
N ALA A 109 -8.43 -5.49 11.60
CA ALA A 109 -9.37 -4.67 10.84
C ALA A 109 -10.62 -5.47 10.44
N ARG A 110 -10.44 -6.70 9.97
CA ARG A 110 -11.55 -7.60 9.61
C ARG A 110 -12.44 -7.89 10.83
N LYS A 111 -11.86 -8.19 11.98
CA LYS A 111 -12.60 -8.46 13.22
C LYS A 111 -13.32 -7.22 13.76
N ARG A 112 -12.70 -6.03 13.66
CA ARG A 112 -13.32 -4.75 14.04
C ARG A 112 -14.60 -4.48 13.25
N LEU A 113 -14.64 -4.88 11.98
CA LEU A 113 -15.82 -4.79 11.11
C LEU A 113 -16.73 -6.03 11.16
N MET A 114 -16.47 -6.98 12.07
CA MET A 114 -17.21 -8.24 12.21
C MET A 114 -17.28 -9.09 10.93
N LEU A 115 -16.27 -9.00 10.06
CA LEU A 115 -16.25 -9.69 8.78
C LEU A 115 -15.65 -11.10 8.92
N THR A 116 -16.23 -12.08 8.21
CA THR A 116 -15.56 -13.36 7.94
C THR A 116 -14.56 -13.20 6.78
N GLN A 117 -13.68 -14.18 6.57
CA GLN A 117 -12.81 -14.16 5.39
C GLN A 117 -13.61 -14.20 4.08
N ASP A 118 -14.74 -14.92 4.07
CA ASP A 118 -15.66 -14.97 2.93
C ASP A 118 -16.37 -13.63 2.70
N ALA A 119 -16.82 -12.95 3.76
CA ALA A 119 -17.43 -11.63 3.65
C ALA A 119 -16.43 -10.59 3.11
N LEU A 120 -15.19 -10.58 3.64
CA LEU A 120 -14.13 -9.71 3.12
C LEU A 120 -13.78 -10.06 1.67
N SER A 121 -13.82 -11.34 1.30
CA SER A 121 -13.59 -11.78 -0.08
C SER A 121 -14.62 -11.19 -1.04
N GLN A 122 -15.90 -11.26 -0.69
CA GLN A 122 -16.99 -10.70 -1.48
C GLN A 122 -16.88 -9.18 -1.60
N GLN A 123 -16.53 -8.47 -0.51
CA GLN A 123 -16.41 -7.02 -0.51
C GLN A 123 -15.20 -6.50 -1.29
N SER A 124 -14.04 -7.15 -1.15
CA SER A 124 -12.78 -6.70 -1.76
C SER A 124 -12.57 -7.23 -3.19
N GLY A 125 -13.31 -8.27 -3.59
CA GLY A 125 -13.05 -9.03 -4.82
C GLY A 125 -11.73 -9.81 -4.79
N VAL A 126 -11.09 -9.94 -3.62
CA VAL A 126 -9.90 -10.77 -3.41
C VAL A 126 -10.36 -12.16 -2.95
N SER A 127 -9.82 -13.23 -3.53
CA SER A 127 -10.25 -14.59 -3.16
C SER A 127 -10.06 -14.88 -1.67
N ARG A 128 -11.02 -15.58 -1.06
CA ARG A 128 -10.96 -16.02 0.34
C ARG A 128 -9.71 -16.87 0.63
N ALA A 129 -9.26 -17.69 -0.33
CA ALA A 129 -8.01 -18.44 -0.22
C ALA A 129 -6.79 -17.53 -0.06
N LEU A 130 -6.68 -16.48 -0.89
CA LEU A 130 -5.59 -15.51 -0.78
C LEU A 130 -5.65 -14.72 0.53
N ILE A 131 -6.84 -14.31 0.98
CA ILE A 131 -7.00 -13.67 2.31
C ILE A 131 -6.48 -14.60 3.41
N ALA A 132 -6.92 -15.86 3.39
CA ALA A 132 -6.48 -16.85 4.38
C ALA A 132 -4.97 -17.12 4.32
N ASP A 133 -4.36 -17.09 3.14
CA ASP A 133 -2.91 -17.23 2.98
C ASP A 133 -2.16 -16.00 3.52
N ILE A 134 -2.67 -14.79 3.29
CA ILE A 134 -2.09 -13.56 3.84
C ILE A 134 -2.17 -13.57 5.37
N GLU A 135 -3.33 -13.91 5.95
CA GLU A 135 -3.52 -13.99 7.41
C GLU A 135 -2.61 -15.04 8.08
N ARG A 136 -2.16 -16.06 7.33
CA ARG A 136 -1.19 -17.09 7.78
C ARG A 136 0.24 -16.84 7.30
N GLN A 137 0.52 -15.67 6.71
CA GLN A 137 1.85 -15.29 6.19
C GLN A 137 2.39 -16.25 5.10
N ALA A 138 1.51 -17.01 4.44
CA ALA A 138 1.88 -18.06 3.49
C ALA A 138 2.09 -17.53 2.05
N ARG A 139 1.78 -16.25 1.78
CA ARG A 139 1.87 -15.66 0.44
C ARG A 139 2.29 -14.20 0.49
N ASN A 140 3.03 -13.77 -0.52
CA ASN A 140 3.41 -12.37 -0.75
C ASN A 140 2.41 -11.69 -1.71
N PRO A 141 1.51 -10.81 -1.24
CA PRO A 141 0.53 -10.17 -2.09
C PRO A 141 1.11 -9.01 -2.91
N SER A 142 0.41 -8.64 -3.98
CA SER A 142 0.70 -7.40 -4.71
C SER A 142 0.16 -6.20 -3.93
N LEU A 143 0.77 -5.03 -4.10
CA LEU A 143 0.23 -3.79 -3.55
C LEU A 143 -1.19 -3.49 -4.08
N GLN A 144 -1.52 -3.90 -5.30
CA GLN A 144 -2.88 -3.76 -5.85
C GLN A 144 -3.90 -4.61 -5.08
N THR A 145 -3.51 -5.84 -4.72
CA THR A 145 -4.33 -6.69 -3.84
C THR A 145 -4.51 -6.03 -2.47
N LEU A 146 -3.44 -5.48 -1.91
CA LEU A 146 -3.50 -4.79 -0.62
C LEU A 146 -4.36 -3.53 -0.68
N ALA A 147 -4.31 -2.78 -1.78
CA ALA A 147 -5.14 -1.59 -1.97
C ALA A 147 -6.63 -1.94 -1.96
N LYS A 148 -7.02 -3.03 -2.62
CA LYS A 148 -8.40 -3.54 -2.60
C LYS A 148 -8.84 -3.93 -1.19
N LEU A 149 -7.99 -4.65 -0.47
CA LEU A 149 -8.27 -5.05 0.91
C LEU A 149 -8.39 -3.83 1.82
N ALA A 150 -7.43 -2.90 1.77
CA ALA A 150 -7.43 -1.68 2.58
C ALA A 150 -8.70 -0.85 2.33
N ALA A 151 -9.07 -0.64 1.06
CA ALA A 151 -10.31 0.06 0.70
C ALA A 151 -11.56 -0.61 1.29
N SER A 152 -11.68 -1.94 1.20
CA SER A 152 -12.81 -2.67 1.78
C SER A 152 -12.84 -2.67 3.32
N LEU A 153 -11.71 -2.38 3.96
CA LEU A 153 -11.54 -2.34 5.42
C LEU A 153 -11.59 -0.91 5.98
N GLU A 154 -11.87 0.08 5.13
CA GLU A 154 -11.86 1.52 5.47
C GLU A 154 -10.50 1.98 6.03
N LEU A 155 -9.41 1.45 5.47
CA LEU A 155 -8.04 1.77 5.85
C LEU A 155 -7.25 2.35 4.66
N SER A 156 -6.24 3.18 4.99
CA SER A 156 -5.18 3.49 4.03
C SER A 156 -4.21 2.30 3.90
N LEU A 157 -3.46 2.25 2.79
CA LEU A 157 -2.37 1.30 2.64
C LEU A 157 -1.27 1.48 3.69
N GLU A 158 -0.98 2.73 4.05
CA GLU A 158 -0.06 3.06 5.15
C GLU A 158 -0.53 2.43 6.46
N ALA A 159 -1.82 2.57 6.83
CA ALA A 159 -2.37 2.02 8.06
C ALA A 159 -2.36 0.48 8.06
N LEU A 160 -2.62 -0.14 6.91
CA LEU A 160 -2.57 -1.60 6.79
C LEU A 160 -1.14 -2.15 6.96
N LEU A 161 -0.11 -1.36 6.63
CA LEU A 161 1.29 -1.77 6.59
C LEU A 161 2.18 -1.12 7.65
N SER A 162 1.60 -0.42 8.61
CA SER A 162 2.30 0.21 9.73
C SER A 162 1.90 -0.45 11.04
N LYS A 163 2.85 -0.51 11.98
CA LYS A 163 2.61 -0.95 13.35
C LYS A 163 2.20 0.23 14.22
#